data_AF-A0A7V9K9G5-F1
#
_entry.id   AF-A0A7V9K9G5-F1
#
_cell.length_a   1.000
_cell.length_b   1.000
_cell.length_c   1.000
_cell.angle_alpha   90.00
_cell.angle_beta   90.00
_cell.angle_gamma   90.00
#
_symmetry.space_group_name_H-M   'P 1'
#
loop_
_entity.id
_entity.type
_entity.pdbx_description
1 polymer ?
#
loop_
_entity_poly.entity_id
_entity_poly.type
_entity_poly.pdbx_seq_one_letter_code
_entity_poly.pdbx_strand_id
1 'polypeptide(L)'
;MWVDGPGRGPDAVDPAVRDLVREMNLIALKNEALQLGEELEPQPPAATRLPQIQAPTLVLVGDEDRPRTLAAADLLEGELPDARKTVMPGTAHVPNMERPDEFNRLLLDFLKS
;
A
#
# COMPACT_ATOMS: atom_id res chain seq x y z
N MET A 1 5.33 -0.31 14.58
CA MET A 1 5.75 -0.95 13.31
C MET A 1 5.02 -0.24 12.19
N TRP A 2 5.50 -0.28 10.94
CA TRP A 2 4.82 0.45 9.86
C TRP A 2 3.36 0.03 9.65
N VAL A 3 3.02 -1.22 9.97
CA VAL A 3 1.64 -1.75 9.88
C VAL A 3 0.68 -1.08 10.85
N ASP A 4 1.19 -0.45 11.91
CA ASP A 4 0.34 0.23 12.90
C ASP A 4 -0.11 1.59 12.39
N GLY A 5 0.60 2.18 11.43
CA GLY A 5 0.45 3.59 11.14
C GLY A 5 1.11 4.48 12.20
N PRO A 6 1.17 5.80 11.99
CA PRO A 6 1.77 6.73 12.94
C PRO A 6 0.83 7.09 14.11
N GLY A 7 -0.49 6.92 13.95
CA GLY A 7 -1.51 7.34 14.91
C GLY A 7 -2.04 6.26 15.84
N ARG A 8 -1.69 4.98 15.62
CA ARG A 8 -2.26 3.85 16.38
C ARG A 8 -1.20 3.06 17.16
N GLY A 9 -1.65 2.43 18.23
CA GLY A 9 -0.85 1.50 19.03
C GLY A 9 -0.84 0.07 18.46
N PRO A 10 0.04 -0.81 18.96
CA PRO A 10 0.14 -2.19 18.48
C PRO A 10 -1.13 -3.02 18.68
N ASP A 11 -1.95 -2.67 19.67
CA ASP A 11 -3.20 -3.37 19.99
C ASP A 11 -4.33 -3.06 18.99
N ALA A 12 -4.13 -2.11 18.08
CA ALA A 12 -5.08 -1.76 17.03
C ALA A 12 -5.05 -2.71 15.82
N VAL A 13 -4.05 -3.60 15.76
CA VAL A 13 -3.84 -4.55 14.66
C VAL A 13 -3.84 -5.97 15.21
N ASP A 14 -4.45 -6.90 14.48
CA ASP A 14 -4.39 -8.33 14.82
C ASP A 14 -2.93 -8.78 15.04
N PRO A 15 -2.59 -9.38 16.19
CA PRO A 15 -1.25 -9.88 16.46
C PRO A 15 -0.70 -10.82 15.36
N ALA A 16 -1.55 -11.63 14.73
CA ALA A 16 -1.14 -12.51 13.64
C ALA A 16 -0.69 -11.72 12.39
N VAL A 17 -1.35 -10.62 12.07
CA VAL A 17 -0.93 -9.72 10.98
C VAL A 17 0.41 -9.08 11.32
N ARG A 18 0.58 -8.61 12.56
CA ARG A 18 1.85 -8.04 13.02
C ARG A 18 3.00 -9.03 12.97
N ASP A 19 2.77 -10.28 13.36
CA ASP A 19 3.77 -11.34 13.31
C ASP A 19 4.17 -11.67 11.87
N LEU A 20 3.21 -11.78 10.96
CA LEU A 20 3.49 -11.98 9.55
C LEU A 20 4.31 -10.82 8.97
N VAL A 21 3.94 -9.57 9.25
CA VAL A 21 4.69 -8.40 8.79
C VAL A 21 6.10 -8.35 9.39
N ARG A 22 6.26 -8.74 10.65
CA ARG A 22 7.58 -8.87 11.27
C ARG A 22 8.44 -9.88 10.52
N GLU A 23 7.89 -11.04 10.17
CA GLU A 23 8.60 -12.07 9.40
C GLU A 23 8.98 -11.60 8.01
N MET A 24 8.08 -10.92 7.29
CA MET A 24 8.36 -10.30 6.00
C MET A 24 9.52 -9.29 6.08
N ASN A 25 9.51 -8.41 7.09
CA ASN A 25 10.58 -7.43 7.29
C ASN A 25 11.92 -8.11 7.60
N LEU A 26 11.93 -9.21 8.36
CA LEU A 26 13.15 -9.96 8.63
C LEU A 26 13.75 -10.60 7.37
N ILE A 27 12.92 -10.99 6.40
CA ILE A 27 13.41 -11.48 5.11
C ILE A 27 14.10 -10.34 4.35
N ALA A 28 13.46 -9.17 4.26
CA ALA A 28 14.04 -8.00 3.59
C ALA A 28 15.39 -7.59 4.20
N LEU A 29 15.46 -7.48 5.53
CA LEU A 29 16.70 -7.16 6.26
C LEU A 29 17.80 -8.20 6.07
N LYS A 30 17.45 -9.49 6.02
CA LYS A 30 18.42 -10.56 5.72
C LYS A 30 18.96 -10.44 4.30
N ASN A 31 18.11 -10.16 3.32
CA ASN A 31 18.52 -9.99 1.93
C ASN A 31 19.47 -8.79 1.78
N GLU A 32 19.17 -7.68 2.45
CA GLU A 32 20.03 -6.50 2.51
C GLU A 32 21.39 -6.83 3.16
N ALA A 33 21.39 -7.50 4.31
CA ALA A 33 22.62 -7.90 5.00
C ALA A 33 23.49 -8.87 4.17
N LEU A 34 22.85 -9.70 3.35
CA LEU A 34 23.53 -10.62 2.42
C LEU A 34 23.87 -9.96 1.07
N GLN A 35 23.53 -8.68 0.86
CA GLN A 35 23.73 -7.94 -0.38
C GLN A 35 23.16 -8.68 -1.61
N LEU A 36 21.97 -9.28 -1.44
CA LEU A 36 21.28 -10.00 -2.50
C LEU A 36 20.60 -9.02 -3.47
N GLY A 37 21.40 -8.40 -4.33
CA GLY A 37 20.94 -7.48 -5.36
C GLY A 37 21.15 -6.00 -5.01
N GLU A 38 20.79 -5.16 -5.96
CA GLU A 38 20.88 -3.70 -5.87
C GLU A 38 19.49 -3.12 -6.13
N GLU A 39 19.06 -2.15 -5.33
CA GLU A 39 17.84 -1.39 -5.57
C GLU A 39 18.08 -0.42 -6.73
N LEU A 40 17.31 -0.60 -7.80
CA LEU A 40 17.40 0.25 -8.99
C LEU A 40 16.20 1.19 -9.04
N GLU A 41 16.48 2.48 -8.91
CA GLU A 41 15.47 3.53 -9.11
C GLU A 41 15.14 3.67 -10.60
N PRO A 42 13.86 3.62 -11.01
CA PRO A 42 13.47 3.81 -12.39
C PRO A 42 13.97 5.15 -12.94
N GLN A 43 14.57 5.13 -14.14
CA GLN A 43 14.99 6.33 -14.87
C GLN A 43 14.27 6.40 -16.22
N PRO A 44 13.38 7.40 -16.45
CA PRO A 44 12.96 8.44 -15.50
C PRO A 44 12.11 7.87 -14.35
N PRO A 45 11.93 8.63 -13.24
CA PRO A 45 11.07 8.22 -12.13
C PRO A 45 9.72 7.73 -12.63
N ALA A 46 9.24 6.61 -12.07
CA ALA A 46 8.01 5.95 -12.55
C ALA A 46 6.79 6.90 -12.54
N ALA A 47 6.74 7.84 -11.61
CA ALA A 47 5.71 8.88 -11.52
C ALA A 47 5.53 9.67 -12.84
N THR A 48 6.61 9.88 -13.61
CA THR A 48 6.55 10.62 -14.89
C THR A 48 5.80 9.86 -15.99
N ARG A 49 5.54 8.56 -15.79
CA ARG A 49 4.86 7.68 -16.74
C ARG A 49 3.43 7.34 -16.33
N LEU A 50 2.92 7.88 -15.22
CA LEU A 50 1.53 7.67 -14.78
C LEU A 50 0.50 7.98 -15.87
N PRO A 51 0.64 9.07 -16.67
CA PRO A 51 -0.30 9.35 -17.76
C PRO A 51 -0.33 8.30 -18.89
N GLN A 52 0.61 7.35 -18.90
CA GLN A 52 0.66 6.27 -19.90
C GLN A 52 -0.17 5.06 -19.49
N ILE A 53 -0.66 4.99 -18.25
CA ILE A 53 -1.46 3.89 -17.74
C ILE A 53 -2.92 4.10 -18.17
N GLN A 54 -3.30 3.47 -19.28
CA GLN A 54 -4.64 3.57 -19.86
C GLN A 54 -5.65 2.58 -19.25
N ALA A 55 -5.17 1.63 -18.43
CA ALA A 55 -6.06 0.68 -17.77
C ALA A 55 -6.83 1.38 -16.64
N PRO A 56 -8.13 1.09 -16.45
CA PRO A 56 -8.84 1.49 -15.25
C PRO A 56 -8.04 1.09 -14.02
N THR A 57 -7.90 1.99 -13.06
CA THR A 57 -7.05 1.79 -11.89
C THR A 57 -7.80 2.09 -10.60
N LEU A 58 -7.82 1.11 -9.69
CA LEU A 58 -8.28 1.29 -8.31
C LEU A 58 -7.08 1.56 -7.40
N VAL A 59 -7.10 2.69 -6.70
CA VAL A 59 -6.11 3.05 -5.67
C VAL A 59 -6.75 2.84 -4.29
N LEU A 60 -6.27 1.85 -3.53
CA LEU A 60 -6.72 1.59 -2.16
C LEU A 60 -5.63 1.98 -1.16
N VAL A 61 -5.98 2.79 -0.16
CA VAL A 61 -5.07 3.25 0.88
C VAL A 61 -5.78 3.33 2.24
N GLY A 62 -5.08 3.03 3.33
CA GLY A 62 -5.61 3.21 4.68
C GLY A 62 -5.49 4.67 5.15
N ASP A 63 -6.50 5.19 5.87
CA ASP A 63 -6.47 6.55 6.43
C ASP A 63 -5.42 6.75 7.53
N GLU A 64 -4.99 5.67 8.17
CA GLU A 64 -3.99 5.65 9.22
C GLU A 64 -2.59 5.31 8.69
N ASP A 65 -2.38 5.32 7.37
CA ASP A 65 -1.04 5.16 6.80
C ASP A 65 -0.20 6.45 6.98
N ARG A 66 1.08 6.38 6.64
CA ARG A 66 2.00 7.51 6.70
C ARG A 66 1.55 8.62 5.76
N PRO A 67 1.77 9.90 6.13
CA PRO A 67 1.43 11.05 5.27
C PRO A 67 2.00 10.96 3.85
N ARG A 68 3.19 10.37 3.68
CA ARG A 68 3.78 10.16 2.34
C ARG A 68 3.00 9.15 1.50
N THR A 69 2.42 8.11 2.10
CA THR A 69 1.62 7.12 1.37
C THR A 69 0.28 7.73 0.94
N LEU A 70 -0.36 8.50 1.81
CA LEU A 70 -1.58 9.25 1.48
C LEU A 70 -1.33 10.24 0.33
N ALA A 71 -0.24 11.02 0.40
CA ALA A 71 0.15 11.93 -0.68
C ALA A 71 0.45 11.21 -2.00
N ALA A 72 1.03 10.00 -1.94
CA ALA A 72 1.24 9.18 -3.14
C ALA A 72 -0.09 8.69 -3.72
N ALA A 73 -1.06 8.30 -2.89
CA ALA A 73 -2.40 7.93 -3.35
C ALA A 73 -3.14 9.12 -4.00
N ASP A 74 -3.01 10.32 -3.44
CA ASP A 74 -3.54 11.56 -4.02
C ASP A 74 -2.89 11.88 -5.38
N LEU A 75 -1.56 11.70 -5.49
CA LEU A 75 -0.83 11.86 -6.74
C LEU A 75 -1.31 10.86 -7.81
N LEU A 76 -1.47 9.58 -7.44
CA LEU A 76 -1.97 8.56 -8.35
C LEU A 76 -3.36 8.90 -8.87
N GLU A 77 -4.28 9.31 -7.99
CA GLU A 77 -5.63 9.72 -8.40
C GLU A 77 -5.63 10.93 -9.34
N GLY A 78 -4.71 11.89 -9.13
CA GLY A 78 -4.62 13.10 -9.94
C GLY A 78 -3.94 12.93 -11.30
N GLU A 79 -2.99 12.01 -11.41
CA GLU A 79 -2.15 11.84 -12.61
C GLU A 79 -2.56 10.66 -13.50
N LEU A 80 -3.32 9.69 -12.98
CA LEU A 80 -3.81 8.57 -13.76
C LEU A 80 -5.06 8.99 -14.58
N PRO A 81 -5.13 8.65 -15.88
CA PRO A 81 -6.26 9.04 -16.74
C PRO A 81 -7.62 8.48 -16.32
N ASP A 82 -7.63 7.28 -15.75
CA ASP A 82 -8.83 6.57 -15.29
C ASP A 82 -8.55 5.90 -13.94
N ALA A 83 -8.57 6.70 -12.88
CA ALA A 83 -8.35 6.23 -11.53
C ALA A 83 -9.51 6.54 -10.59
N ARG A 84 -9.73 5.61 -9.67
CA ARG A 84 -10.61 5.78 -8.52
C ARG A 84 -9.82 5.52 -7.25
N LYS A 85 -9.73 6.50 -6.35
CA LYS A 85 -9.19 6.30 -5.01
C LYS A 85 -10.29 5.90 -4.04
N THR A 86 -10.00 4.96 -3.15
CA THR A 86 -10.81 4.68 -1.97
C THR A 86 -9.91 4.61 -0.75
N VAL A 87 -10.26 5.42 0.26
CA VAL A 87 -9.60 5.42 1.56
C VAL A 87 -10.33 4.46 2.49
N MET A 88 -9.61 3.49 3.07
CA MET A 88 -10.16 2.46 3.96
C MET A 88 -10.02 2.88 5.43
N PRO A 89 -11.14 3.15 6.13
CA PRO A 89 -11.08 3.68 7.50
C PRO A 89 -10.49 2.71 8.52
N GLY A 90 -9.69 3.25 9.44
CA GLY A 90 -9.07 2.52 10.55
C GLY A 90 -8.03 1.47 10.11
N THR A 91 -7.46 1.61 8.92
CA THR A 91 -6.38 0.75 8.40
C THR A 91 -5.16 1.57 8.04
N ALA A 92 -3.97 0.99 8.09
CA ALA A 92 -2.73 1.65 7.69
C ALA A 92 -2.15 1.00 6.43
N HIS A 93 -0.94 0.42 6.52
CA HIS A 93 -0.13 0.10 5.35
C HIS A 93 -0.48 -1.22 4.65
N VAL A 94 -1.24 -2.09 5.30
CA VAL A 94 -1.70 -3.38 4.73
C VAL A 94 -3.21 -3.54 4.92
N PRO A 95 -4.01 -2.65 4.31
CA PRO A 95 -5.47 -2.66 4.48
C PRO A 95 -6.11 -3.99 4.06
N ASN A 96 -5.48 -4.70 3.10
CA ASN A 96 -5.87 -6.04 2.67
C ASN A 96 -5.69 -7.12 3.74
N MET A 97 -4.77 -6.94 4.69
CA MET A 97 -4.56 -7.87 5.81
C MET A 97 -5.35 -7.43 7.05
N GLU A 98 -5.50 -6.13 7.28
CA GLU A 98 -6.23 -5.59 8.43
C GLU A 98 -7.75 -5.76 8.30
N ARG A 99 -8.30 -5.56 7.10
CA ARG A 99 -9.74 -5.67 6.80
C ARG A 99 -9.96 -6.43 5.47
N PRO A 100 -9.64 -7.74 5.42
CA PRO A 100 -9.66 -8.51 4.18
C PRO A 100 -11.03 -8.54 3.50
N ASP A 101 -12.13 -8.66 4.26
CA ASP A 101 -13.48 -8.72 3.68
C ASP A 101 -13.86 -7.41 2.98
N GLU A 102 -13.54 -6.26 3.59
CA GLU A 102 -13.80 -4.95 3.01
C GLU A 102 -12.91 -4.68 1.79
N PHE A 103 -11.62 -4.98 1.89
CA PHE A 103 -10.67 -4.88 0.78
C PHE A 103 -11.12 -5.72 -0.41
N ASN A 104 -11.46 -6.99 -0.16
CA ASN A 104 -11.89 -7.93 -1.19
C ASN A 104 -13.19 -7.48 -1.85
N ARG A 105 -14.14 -6.93 -1.08
CA ARG A 105 -15.37 -6.36 -1.65
C ARG A 105 -15.05 -5.21 -2.61
N LEU A 106 -14.24 -4.24 -2.18
CA LEU A 106 -13.85 -3.09 -3.01
C LEU A 106 -13.13 -3.53 -4.30
N LEU A 107 -12.21 -4.48 -4.18
CA LEU A 107 -11.50 -5.06 -5.32
C LEU A 107 -12.46 -5.79 -6.28
N LEU A 108 -13.32 -6.66 -5.77
CA LEU A 108 -14.25 -7.44 -6.59
C LEU A 108 -15.33 -6.59 -7.23
N ASP A 109 -15.75 -5.50 -6.58
CA ASP A 109 -16.69 -4.54 -7.16
C ASP A 109 -16.03 -3.79 -8.34
N PHE A 110 -14.76 -3.41 -8.21
CA PHE A 110 -13.99 -2.80 -9.30
C PHE A 110 -13.73 -3.77 -10.47
N LEU A 111 -13.45 -5.05 -10.21
CA LEU A 111 -13.23 -6.03 -11.28
C LEU A 111 -14.48 -6.37 -12.09
N LYS A 112 -15.67 -5.99 -11.61
CA LYS A 112 -16.95 -6.21 -12.30
C LYS A 112 -17.42 -4.99 -13.10
N SER A 113 -16.76 -3.84 -12.95
CA SER A 113 -17.14 -2.59 -13.64
C SER A 113 -16.61 -2.49 -15.06
#